data_AF-A0A7S1QAS4-F1
#
_entry.id   AF-A0A7S1QAS4-F1
#
_cell.length_a   1.000
_cell.length_b   1.000
_cell.length_c   1.000
_cell.angle_alpha   90.00
_cell.angle_beta   90.00
_cell.angle_gamma   90.00
#
_symmetry.space_group_name_H-M   'P 1'
#
loop_
_entity.id
_entity.type
_entity.pdbx_description
1 polymer ?
#
loop_
_entity_poly.entity_id
_entity_poly.type
_entity_poly.pdbx_seq_one_letter_code
_entity_poly.pdbx_strand_id
1 'polypeptide(L)'
;QRAKELKATAIDELKALAKRLGLDEKQKKAALIDAVVAHEAKVRADKAAHEAKLRAVVVQKKAELEGLSVSDLAKACDSSNIVGARSKHDRVEQLLKRWLDSDGIARALEQQRR
;
A
#
# COMPACT_ATOMS: atom_id res chain seq x y z
N GLN A 1 4.05 -3.75 24.68
CA GLN A 1 5.09 -2.73 24.86
C GLN A 1 4.50 -1.32 24.93
N ARG A 2 3.84 -0.86 23.85
CA ARG A 2 3.24 0.48 23.76
C ARG A 2 2.29 0.88 24.90
N ALA A 3 1.36 0.01 25.28
CA ALA A 3 0.44 0.30 26.39
C ALA A 3 1.15 0.49 27.74
N LYS A 4 2.32 -0.14 27.96
CA LYS A 4 3.10 0.03 29.20
C LYS A 4 3.78 1.41 29.24
N GLU A 5 4.31 1.88 28.12
CA GLU A 5 4.89 3.22 27.97
C GLU A 5 3.83 4.31 28.22
N LEU A 6 2.64 4.16 27.62
CA LEU A 6 1.54 5.11 27.79
C LEU A 6 1.01 5.15 29.23
N LYS A 7 1.03 4.02 29.95
CA LYS A 7 0.70 4.00 31.40
C LYS A 7 1.69 4.83 32.23
N ALA A 8 2.97 4.82 31.87
CA ALA A 8 4.01 5.62 32.53
C ALA A 8 4.01 7.10 32.12
N THR A 9 3.35 7.45 31.01
CA THR A 9 3.23 8.82 30.50
C THR A 9 2.28 9.66 31.37
N ALA A 10 2.56 10.95 31.56
CA ALA A 10 1.69 11.84 32.32
C ALA A 10 0.33 12.05 31.62
N ILE A 11 -0.74 12.31 32.38
CA ILE A 11 -2.08 12.47 31.78
C ILE A 11 -2.13 13.66 30.81
N ASP A 12 -1.44 14.75 31.09
CA ASP A 12 -1.43 15.93 30.23
C ASP A 12 -0.71 15.67 28.90
N GLU A 13 0.37 14.88 28.93
CA GLU A 13 1.06 14.41 27.72
C GLU A 13 0.19 13.46 26.90
N LEU A 14 -0.58 12.57 27.56
CA LEU A 14 -1.54 11.70 26.89
C LEU A 14 -2.67 12.49 26.24
N LYS A 15 -3.17 13.55 26.89
CA LYS A 15 -4.18 14.45 26.31
C LYS A 15 -3.63 15.20 25.10
N ALA A 16 -2.40 15.72 25.19
CA ALA A 16 -1.74 16.37 24.06
C ALA A 16 -1.48 15.40 22.90
N LEU A 17 -1.17 14.12 23.19
CA LEU A 17 -1.06 13.08 22.17
C LEU A 17 -2.43 12.76 21.53
N ALA A 18 -3.46 12.54 22.34
CA ALA A 18 -4.82 12.28 21.86
C ALA A 18 -5.30 13.40 20.93
N LYS A 19 -5.13 14.67 21.34
CA LYS A 19 -5.45 15.84 20.52
C LYS A 19 -4.74 15.84 19.16
N ARG A 20 -3.43 15.56 19.15
CA ARG A 20 -2.63 15.48 17.92
C ARG A 20 -3.10 14.36 16.98
N LEU A 21 -3.62 13.27 17.54
CA LEU A 21 -4.19 12.14 16.80
C LEU A 21 -5.67 12.36 16.42
N GLY A 22 -6.26 13.52 16.76
CA GLY A 22 -7.68 13.80 16.53
C GLY A 22 -8.63 12.99 17.41
N LEU A 23 -8.13 12.48 18.55
CA LEU A 23 -8.90 11.73 19.53
C LEU A 23 -9.41 12.65 20.65
N ASP A 24 -10.45 12.23 21.37
CA ASP A 24 -11.01 12.99 22.49
C ASP A 24 -10.05 13.08 23.68
N GLU A 25 -9.52 14.28 23.94
CA GLU A 25 -8.60 14.58 25.05
C GLU A 25 -9.30 14.69 26.42
N LYS A 26 -10.63 14.69 26.49
CA LYS A 26 -11.37 14.85 27.76
C LYS A 26 -11.54 13.53 28.51
N GLN A 27 -11.06 12.42 27.94
CA GLN A 27 -11.22 11.10 28.53
C GLN A 27 -10.30 10.87 29.75
N LYS A 28 -10.68 9.90 30.59
CA LYS A 28 -9.84 9.44 31.72
C LYS A 28 -8.57 8.78 31.20
N LYS A 29 -7.48 8.81 31.98
CA LYS A 29 -6.17 8.27 31.59
C LYS A 29 -6.23 6.85 30.99
N ALA A 30 -6.96 5.93 31.61
CA ALA A 30 -7.11 4.56 31.08
C ALA A 30 -7.76 4.55 29.67
N ALA A 31 -8.84 5.30 29.48
CA ALA A 31 -9.53 5.40 28.20
C ALA A 31 -8.68 6.11 27.13
N LEU A 32 -7.88 7.12 27.49
CA LEU A 32 -6.90 7.74 26.58
C LEU A 32 -5.87 6.72 26.09
N ILE A 33 -5.35 5.88 26.98
CA ILE A 33 -4.37 4.84 26.63
C ILE A 33 -4.99 3.86 25.63
N ASP A 34 -6.20 3.38 25.91
CA ASP A 34 -6.89 2.42 25.03
C ASP A 34 -7.21 3.04 23.67
N ALA A 35 -7.68 4.30 23.64
CA ALA A 35 -7.98 5.02 22.42
C ALA A 35 -6.73 5.23 21.54
N VAL A 36 -5.60 5.62 22.14
CA VAL A 36 -4.33 5.80 21.42
C VAL A 36 -3.83 4.45 20.88
N VAL A 37 -3.85 3.38 21.67
CA VAL A 37 -3.42 2.05 21.22
C VAL A 37 -4.29 1.54 20.09
N ALA A 38 -5.62 1.71 20.20
CA ALA A 38 -6.56 1.32 19.16
C ALA A 38 -6.34 2.12 17.87
N HIS A 39 -6.12 3.43 17.98
CA HIS A 39 -5.81 4.28 16.83
C HIS A 39 -4.51 3.86 16.14
N GLU A 40 -3.42 3.67 16.89
CA GLU A 40 -2.13 3.21 16.34
C GLU A 40 -2.24 1.81 15.72
N ALA A 41 -3.04 0.91 16.30
CA ALA A 41 -3.31 -0.40 15.72
C ALA A 41 -4.09 -0.29 14.40
N LYS A 42 -5.12 0.57 14.36
CA LYS A 42 -5.90 0.83 13.15
C LYS A 42 -5.03 1.43 12.05
N VAL A 43 -4.22 2.45 12.36
CA VAL A 43 -3.31 3.06 11.38
C VAL A 43 -2.34 2.03 10.78
N ARG A 44 -1.80 1.12 11.61
CA ARG A 44 -0.95 0.04 11.12
C ARG A 44 -1.71 -0.94 10.24
N ALA A 45 -2.93 -1.31 10.62
CA ALA A 45 -3.78 -2.19 9.83
C ALA A 45 -4.16 -1.56 8.48
N ASP A 46 -4.57 -0.29 8.48
CA ASP A 46 -4.94 0.46 7.29
C ASP A 46 -3.74 0.61 6.34
N LYS A 47 -2.54 0.89 6.87
CA LYS A 47 -1.31 0.91 6.08
C LYS A 47 -1.00 -0.46 5.47
N ALA A 48 -1.06 -1.52 6.28
CA ALA A 48 -0.81 -2.87 5.80
C ALA A 48 -1.83 -3.32 4.73
N ALA A 49 -3.10 -2.98 4.91
CA ALA A 49 -4.17 -3.25 3.95
C ALA A 49 -3.96 -2.46 2.66
N HIS A 50 -3.58 -1.19 2.75
CA HIS A 50 -3.26 -0.37 1.59
C HIS A 50 -2.08 -0.96 0.81
N GLU A 51 -0.96 -1.26 1.47
CA GLU A 51 0.19 -1.89 0.82
C GLU A 51 -0.15 -3.25 0.21
N ALA A 52 -0.95 -4.07 0.89
CA ALA A 52 -1.42 -5.35 0.37
C ALA A 52 -2.26 -5.15 -0.89
N LYS A 53 -3.12 -4.13 -0.93
CA LYS A 53 -3.89 -3.76 -2.12
C LYS A 53 -2.98 -3.37 -3.27
N LEU A 54 -1.97 -2.51 -3.04
CA LEU A 54 -1.01 -2.13 -4.08
C LEU A 54 -0.27 -3.36 -4.63
N ARG A 55 0.24 -4.22 -3.74
CA ARG A 55 0.91 -5.48 -4.13
C ARG A 55 0.00 -6.40 -4.94
N ALA A 56 -1.26 -6.56 -4.53
CA ALA A 56 -2.22 -7.40 -5.23
C ALA A 56 -2.44 -6.93 -6.68
N VAL A 57 -2.54 -5.62 -6.91
CA VAL A 57 -2.66 -5.06 -8.27
C VAL A 57 -1.42 -5.36 -9.12
N VAL A 58 -0.21 -5.23 -8.55
CA VAL A 58 1.03 -5.56 -9.27
C VAL A 58 1.14 -7.05 -9.59
N VAL A 59 0.79 -7.91 -8.62
CA VAL A 59 0.77 -9.37 -8.80
C VAL A 59 -0.23 -9.78 -9.88
N GLN A 60 -1.44 -9.22 -9.84
CA GLN A 60 -2.46 -9.44 -10.86
C GLN A 60 -1.94 -9.02 -12.23
N LYS A 61 -1.35 -7.81 -12.33
CA LYS A 61 -0.83 -7.33 -13.61
C LYS A 61 0.31 -8.18 -14.14
N LYS A 62 1.19 -8.65 -13.26
CA LYS A 62 2.26 -9.58 -13.63
C LYS A 62 1.69 -10.90 -14.15
N ALA A 63 0.71 -11.49 -13.46
CA ALA A 63 0.07 -12.74 -13.88
C ALA A 63 -0.63 -12.60 -15.24
N GLU A 64 -1.29 -11.47 -15.51
CA GLU A 64 -1.86 -11.16 -16.83
C GLU A 64 -0.79 -11.21 -17.92
N LEU A 65 0.36 -10.57 -17.71
CA LEU A 65 1.47 -10.55 -18.67
C LEU A 65 2.11 -11.95 -18.82
N GLU A 66 2.27 -12.69 -17.73
CA GLU A 66 2.80 -14.07 -17.78
C GLU A 66 1.87 -15.03 -18.53
N GLY A 67 0.56 -14.78 -18.48
CA GLY A 67 -0.46 -15.52 -19.23
C GLY A 67 -0.45 -15.27 -20.74
N LEU A 68 0.16 -14.17 -21.21
CA LEU A 68 0.26 -13.87 -22.65
C LEU A 68 1.25 -14.80 -23.37
N SER A 69 1.00 -14.98 -24.67
CA SER A 69 1.95 -15.67 -25.56
C SER A 69 3.21 -14.84 -25.76
N VAL A 70 4.31 -15.48 -26.17
CA VAL A 70 5.56 -14.76 -26.48
C VAL A 70 5.37 -13.76 -27.62
N SER A 71 4.49 -14.07 -28.59
CA SER A 71 4.17 -13.19 -29.71
C SER A 71 3.41 -11.94 -29.25
N ASP A 72 2.44 -12.10 -28.35
CA ASP A 72 1.67 -10.96 -27.81
C ASP A 72 2.54 -10.07 -26.92
N LEU A 73 3.42 -10.68 -26.12
CA LEU A 73 4.41 -9.95 -25.34
C LEU A 73 5.39 -9.17 -26.21
N ALA A 74 5.85 -9.73 -27.33
CA ALA A 74 6.70 -9.02 -28.28
C ALA A 74 5.98 -7.79 -28.86
N LYS A 75 4.75 -7.95 -29.35
CA LYS A 75 3.93 -6.84 -29.86
C LYS A 75 3.68 -5.75 -28.82
N ALA A 76 3.45 -6.15 -27.56
CA ALA A 76 3.27 -5.22 -26.45
C ALA A 76 4.56 -4.44 -26.13
N CYS A 77 5.72 -5.11 -26.19
CA CYS A 77 7.03 -4.45 -26.06
C CYS A 77 7.23 -3.44 -27.20
N ASP A 78 6.97 -3.83 -28.45
CA ASP A 78 7.11 -2.96 -29.62
C ASP A 78 6.20 -1.73 -29.49
N SER A 79 4.94 -1.93 -29.11
CA SER A 79 3.96 -0.84 -28.89
C SER A 79 4.36 0.09 -27.74
N SER A 80 5.15 -0.42 -26.80
CA SER A 80 5.66 0.33 -25.63
C SER A 80 7.06 0.90 -25.86
N ASN A 81 7.61 0.76 -27.07
CA ASN A 81 8.97 1.16 -27.44
C ASN A 81 10.06 0.51 -26.57
N ILE A 82 9.83 -0.74 -26.12
CA ILE A 82 10.77 -1.54 -25.32
C ILE A 82 11.63 -2.36 -26.27
N VAL A 83 12.94 -2.08 -26.30
CA VAL A 83 13.90 -2.75 -27.16
C VAL A 83 14.82 -3.64 -26.33
N GLY A 84 15.29 -4.76 -26.91
CA GLY A 84 16.33 -5.60 -26.30
C GLY A 84 15.82 -6.67 -25.34
N ALA A 85 14.51 -6.84 -25.18
CA ALA A 85 13.94 -7.91 -24.36
C ALA A 85 14.12 -9.29 -25.03
N ARG A 86 14.94 -10.16 -24.45
CA ARG A 86 15.38 -11.41 -25.11
C ARG A 86 14.52 -12.62 -24.77
N SER A 87 14.04 -12.73 -23.54
CA SER A 87 13.24 -13.87 -23.07
C SER A 87 11.78 -13.51 -22.81
N LYS A 88 10.91 -14.50 -22.57
CA LYS A 88 9.53 -14.23 -22.13
C LYS A 88 9.50 -13.48 -20.80
N HIS A 89 10.32 -13.94 -19.84
CA HIS A 89 10.43 -13.33 -18.52
C HIS A 89 10.89 -11.87 -18.60
N ASP A 90 11.93 -11.60 -19.40
CA ASP A 90 12.46 -10.25 -19.61
C ASP A 90 11.41 -9.32 -20.22
N ARG A 91 10.64 -9.79 -21.21
CA ARG A 91 9.50 -9.03 -21.76
C ARG A 91 8.46 -8.68 -20.70
N VAL A 92 8.08 -9.65 -19.86
CA VAL A 92 7.13 -9.43 -18.75
C VAL A 92 7.66 -8.37 -17.77
N GLU A 93 8.91 -8.48 -17.35
CA GLU A 93 9.52 -7.54 -16.41
C GLU A 93 9.61 -6.12 -16.98
N GLN A 94 10.03 -5.97 -18.24
CA GLN A 94 10.13 -4.66 -18.90
C GLN A 94 8.75 -4.03 -19.10
N LEU A 95 7.74 -4.82 -19.50
CA LEU A 95 6.37 -4.35 -19.66
C LEU A 95 5.76 -3.95 -18.31
N LEU A 96 5.99 -4.76 -17.27
CA LEU A 96 5.54 -4.45 -15.92
C LEU A 96 6.18 -3.16 -15.41
N LYS A 97 7.50 -2.99 -15.61
CA LYS A 97 8.22 -1.77 -15.26
C LYS A 97 7.66 -0.56 -16.01
N ARG A 98 7.48 -0.65 -17.33
CA ARG A 98 6.92 0.44 -18.13
C ARG A 98 5.51 0.83 -17.68
N TRP A 99 4.70 -0.17 -17.31
CA TRP A 99 3.36 0.05 -16.76
C TRP A 99 3.42 0.75 -15.40
N LEU A 100 4.33 0.35 -14.51
CA LEU A 100 4.57 1.03 -13.22
C LEU A 100 5.02 2.48 -13.41
N ASP A 101 5.99 2.73 -14.30
CA ASP A 101 6.53 4.07 -14.62
C ASP A 101 5.46 5.02 -15.21
N SER A 102 4.34 4.46 -15.67
CA SER A 102 3.23 5.20 -16.26
C SER A 102 2.01 5.23 -15.32
N ASP A 103 2.21 5.29 -14.00
CA ASP A 103 1.13 5.30 -13.00
C ASP A 103 0.15 4.11 -13.11
N GLY A 104 0.65 2.95 -13.52
CA GLY A 104 -0.15 1.77 -13.78
C GLY A 104 -1.02 1.36 -12.60
N ILE A 105 -0.47 1.37 -11.38
CA ILE A 105 -1.20 1.00 -10.16
C ILE A 105 -2.37 1.96 -9.92
N ALA A 106 -2.17 3.27 -10.04
CA ALA A 106 -3.23 4.25 -9.84
C ALA A 106 -4.37 4.06 -10.86
N ARG A 107 -4.02 3.86 -12.14
CA ARG A 107 -5.00 3.62 -13.22
C ARG A 107 -5.78 2.32 -13.01
N ALA A 108 -5.13 1.24 -12.61
CA ALA A 108 -5.80 -0.02 -12.32
C ALA A 108 -6.72 0.07 -11.08
N LEU A 109 -6.29 0.76 -10.03
CA LEU A 109 -7.13 1.02 -8.87
C LEU A 109 -8.35 1.85 -9.19
N GLU A 110 -8.23 2.85 -10.08
CA GLU A 110 -9.35 3.67 -10.55
C GLU A 110 -10.35 2.82 -11.36
N GLN A 111 -9.85 1.94 -12.24
CA GLN A 111 -10.70 1.03 -13.00
C GLN A 111 -11.48 0.05 -12.11
N GLN A 112 -10.87 -0.45 -11.03
CA GLN A 112 -11.54 -1.34 -10.07
C GLN A 112 -12.61 -0.65 -9.21
N ARG A 113 -12.67 0.69 -9.22
CA ARG A 113 -13.68 1.47 -8.46
C ARG A 113 -14.92 1.81 -9.29
N ARG A 114 -14.87 1.59 -10.61
CA ARG A 114 -15.98 1.76 -11.54
C ARG A 114 -16.78 0.48 -11.66
#